data_AF-A0A964LGK6-F1
#
_entry.id   AF-A0A964LGK6-F1
#
_cell.length_a   1.000
_cell.length_b   1.000
_cell.length_c   1.000
_cell.angle_alpha   90.00
_cell.angle_beta   90.00
_cell.angle_gamma   90.00
#
_symmetry.space_group_name_H-M   'P 1'
#
loop_
_entity.id
_entity.type
_entity.pdbx_description
1 polymer ?
#
loop_
_entity_poly.entity_id
_entity_poly.type
_entity_poly.pdbx_seq_one_letter_code
_entity_poly.pdbx_strand_id
1 'polypeptide(L)'
;MLMFKLKRAAYVLLASSLLIRSIGELHALAPPTPAEGNLNAETFAQIGKQIKPQLGESRWMEVPWFLDLHEAWQKAAAEGKPLFIYSSGGATGIGDC
;
A
#
# COMPACT_ATOMS: atom_id res chain seq x y z
N MET A 1 10.47 53.27 23.42
CA MET A 1 11.34 52.06 23.40
C MET A 1 10.61 50.75 23.07
N LEU A 2 9.31 50.63 23.37
CA LEU A 2 8.49 49.42 23.11
C LEU A 2 8.17 49.18 21.61
N MET A 3 7.91 50.24 20.84
CA MET A 3 7.57 50.15 19.39
C MET A 3 8.72 49.67 18.48
N PHE A 4 9.99 49.80 18.91
CA PHE A 4 11.13 49.30 18.13
C PHE A 4 11.34 47.79 18.27
N LYS A 5 10.94 47.20 19.41
CA LYS A 5 11.00 45.75 19.62
C LYS A 5 9.92 45.01 18.81
N LEU A 6 8.74 45.62 18.66
CA LEU A 6 7.62 45.04 17.91
C LEU A 6 7.89 45.00 16.39
N LYS A 7 8.51 46.05 15.84
CA LYS A 7 8.90 46.10 14.42
C LYS A 7 9.99 45.08 14.06
N ARG A 8 10.94 44.85 14.98
CA ARG A 8 12.01 43.83 14.79
C ARG A 8 11.47 42.41 14.84
N ALA A 9 10.52 42.12 15.73
CA ALA A 9 9.87 40.81 15.80
C ALA A 9 9.07 40.49 14.51
N ALA A 10 8.36 41.47 13.95
CA ALA A 10 7.63 41.30 12.70
C ALA A 10 8.56 41.02 11.51
N TYR A 11 9.71 41.69 11.42
CA TYR A 11 10.70 41.45 10.36
C TYR A 11 11.37 40.07 10.46
N VAL A 12 11.65 39.60 11.68
CA VAL A 12 12.21 38.26 11.91
C VAL A 12 11.20 37.17 11.52
N LEU A 13 9.91 37.37 11.82
CA LEU A 13 8.84 36.44 11.43
C LEU A 13 8.58 36.43 9.92
N LEU A 14 8.67 37.60 9.25
CA LEU A 14 8.53 37.68 7.79
C LEU A 14 9.71 37.00 7.07
N ALA A 15 10.95 37.21 7.53
CA ALA A 15 12.14 36.61 6.94
C ALA A 15 12.22 35.08 7.15
N SER A 16 11.70 34.58 8.26
CA SER A 16 11.63 33.13 8.51
C SER A 16 10.54 32.43 7.68
N SER A 17 9.45 33.13 7.33
CA SER A 17 8.42 32.59 6.42
C SER A 17 8.88 32.41 4.97
N LEU A 18 9.90 33.17 4.53
CA LEU A 18 10.49 33.03 3.18
C LEU A 18 11.47 31.86 3.06
N LEU A 19 12.11 31.43 4.16
CA LEU A 19 13.01 30.26 4.14
C LEU A 19 12.27 28.92 4.16
N ILE A 20 11.04 28.87 4.70
CA ILE A 20 10.25 27.64 4.80
C ILE A 20 9.62 27.25 3.44
N ARG A 21 9.41 28.20 2.52
CA ARG A 21 8.86 27.90 1.18
C ARG A 21 9.82 27.14 0.26
N SER A 22 11.12 27.19 0.49
CA SER A 22 12.13 26.55 -0.39
C SER A 22 12.23 25.03 -0.21
N ILE A 23 11.87 24.48 0.95
CA ILE A 23 12.03 23.05 1.25
C ILE A 23 10.90 22.20 0.65
N GLY A 24 9.72 22.78 0.45
CA GLY A 24 8.54 22.08 -0.08
C GLY A 24 8.59 21.77 -1.57
N GLU A 25 9.28 22.59 -2.38
CA GLU A 25 9.36 22.40 -3.83
C GLU A 25 10.42 21.36 -4.25
N LEU A 26 11.42 21.09 -3.41
CA LEU A 26 12.47 20.10 -3.70
C LEU A 26 12.02 18.63 -3.59
N HIS A 27 10.85 18.35 -3.01
CA HIS A 27 10.33 16.99 -2.86
C HIS A 27 9.24 16.61 -3.87
N ALA A 28 8.81 17.51 -4.74
CA ALA A 28 7.98 17.16 -5.90
C ALA A 28 8.84 16.63 -7.05
N LEU A 29 9.80 15.74 -6.76
CA LEU A 29 10.33 14.86 -7.79
C LEU A 29 9.19 13.90 -8.11
N ALA A 30 8.58 14.08 -9.29
CA ALA A 30 7.73 13.04 -9.87
C ALA A 30 8.45 11.69 -9.69
N PRO A 31 7.75 10.62 -9.30
CA PRO A 31 8.39 9.31 -9.22
C PRO A 31 9.12 9.08 -10.53
N PRO A 32 10.40 8.64 -10.51
CA PRO A 32 11.13 8.40 -11.74
C PRO A 32 10.24 7.56 -12.64
N THR A 33 9.95 8.06 -13.84
CA THR A 33 9.25 7.27 -14.84
C THR A 33 9.96 5.92 -14.88
N PRO A 34 9.27 4.79 -14.64
CA PRO A 34 9.91 3.50 -14.69
C PRO A 34 10.64 3.44 -16.02
N ALA A 35 11.97 3.31 -15.99
CA ALA A 35 12.72 3.14 -17.21
C ALA A 35 12.05 1.98 -17.94
N GLU A 36 11.53 2.22 -19.14
CA GLU A 36 10.97 1.16 -19.96
C GLU A 36 12.11 0.17 -20.17
N GLY A 37 12.13 -0.88 -19.34
CA GLY A 37 13.15 -1.92 -19.40
C GLY A 37 13.14 -2.44 -20.81
N ASN A 38 14.31 -2.50 -21.44
CA ASN A 38 14.43 -2.89 -22.84
C ASN A 38 13.91 -4.33 -22.97
N LEU A 39 12.65 -4.48 -23.38
CA LEU A 39 11.94 -5.75 -23.40
C LEU A 39 12.47 -6.57 -24.58
N ASN A 40 13.29 -7.56 -24.28
CA ASN A 40 13.87 -8.49 -25.24
C ASN A 40 13.73 -9.91 -24.68
N ALA A 41 14.16 -10.91 -25.44
CA ALA A 41 13.99 -12.31 -25.05
C ALA A 41 14.66 -12.65 -23.71
N GLU A 42 15.81 -12.06 -23.41
CA GLU A 42 16.56 -12.28 -22.17
C GLU A 42 15.89 -11.59 -20.98
N THR A 43 15.56 -10.31 -21.10
CA THR A 43 14.90 -9.53 -20.03
C THR A 43 13.48 -10.03 -19.76
N PHE A 44 12.77 -10.49 -20.77
CA PHE A 44 11.45 -11.11 -20.61
C PHE A 44 11.51 -12.37 -19.74
N ALA A 45 12.48 -13.26 -19.98
CA ALA A 45 12.65 -14.45 -19.17
C ALA A 45 13.00 -14.10 -17.71
N GLN A 46 13.79 -13.05 -17.50
CA GLN A 46 14.14 -12.55 -16.16
C GLN A 46 12.92 -11.98 -15.43
N ILE A 47 12.18 -11.05 -16.06
CA ILE A 47 10.97 -10.45 -15.50
C ILE A 47 9.91 -11.53 -15.25
N GLY A 48 9.76 -12.47 -16.18
CA GLY A 48 8.86 -13.62 -16.06
C GLY A 48 9.10 -14.46 -14.81
N LYS A 49 10.35 -14.57 -14.33
CA LYS A 49 10.66 -15.25 -13.07
C LYS A 49 10.24 -14.44 -11.84
N GLN A 50 10.25 -13.10 -11.93
CA GLN A 50 9.92 -12.20 -10.82
C GLN A 50 8.40 -12.04 -10.63
N ILE A 51 7.62 -12.07 -11.72
CA ILE A 51 6.17 -11.88 -11.66
C ILE A 51 5.39 -13.14 -11.28
N LYS A 52 6.02 -14.32 -11.40
CA LYS A 52 5.38 -15.58 -11.01
C LYS A 52 5.35 -15.68 -9.48
N PRO A 53 4.30 -16.26 -8.89
CA PRO A 53 4.28 -16.54 -7.47
C PRO A 53 5.50 -17.36 -7.07
N GLN A 54 6.26 -16.88 -6.10
CA GLN A 54 7.37 -17.61 -5.51
C GLN A 54 6.84 -18.62 -4.48
N LEU A 55 7.67 -19.61 -4.16
CA LEU A 55 7.35 -20.55 -3.09
C LEU A 55 7.17 -19.78 -1.77
N GLY A 56 6.03 -19.96 -1.12
CA GLY A 56 5.69 -19.28 0.13
C GLY A 56 5.20 -17.83 -0.03
N GLU A 57 5.02 -17.32 -1.25
CA GLU A 57 4.45 -15.99 -1.47
C GLU A 57 2.94 -15.97 -1.16
N SER A 58 2.23 -17.04 -1.51
CA SER A 58 0.78 -17.17 -1.33
C SER A 58 0.41 -18.22 -0.29
N ARG A 59 0.99 -18.16 0.92
CA ARG A 59 0.72 -19.14 2.00
C ARG A 59 -0.75 -19.27 2.39
N TRP A 60 -1.52 -18.22 2.17
CA TRP A 60 -2.97 -18.26 2.38
C TRP A 60 -3.64 -19.28 1.44
N MET A 61 -3.09 -19.58 0.27
CA MET A 61 -3.59 -20.64 -0.63
C MET A 61 -3.31 -22.06 -0.11
N GLU A 62 -2.38 -22.22 0.82
CA GLU A 62 -2.01 -23.53 1.39
C GLU A 62 -2.96 -23.96 2.53
N VAL A 63 -3.77 -23.03 3.04
CA VAL A 63 -4.74 -23.32 4.09
C VAL A 63 -5.88 -24.14 3.48
N PRO A 64 -6.31 -25.25 4.13
CA PRO A 64 -7.44 -26.05 3.66
C PRO A 64 -8.76 -25.32 3.99
N TRP A 65 -9.09 -24.31 3.20
CA TRP A 65 -10.30 -23.51 3.38
C TRP A 65 -11.56 -24.35 3.23
N PHE A 66 -12.54 -24.08 4.10
CA PHE A 66 -13.91 -24.49 3.84
C PHE A 66 -14.52 -23.53 2.83
N LEU A 67 -15.03 -24.07 1.72
CA LEU A 67 -15.66 -23.29 0.65
C LEU A 67 -17.17 -23.12 0.86
N ASP A 68 -17.77 -23.96 1.71
CA ASP A 68 -19.16 -23.85 2.15
C ASP A 68 -19.21 -23.32 3.60
N LEU A 69 -19.92 -22.21 3.80
CA LEU A 69 -20.03 -21.56 5.11
C LEU A 69 -20.86 -22.38 6.10
N HIS A 70 -21.89 -23.09 5.63
CA HIS A 70 -22.74 -23.92 6.48
C HIS A 70 -21.98 -25.12 7.03
N GLU A 71 -21.20 -25.81 6.20
CA GLU A 71 -20.34 -26.91 6.63
C GLU A 71 -19.29 -26.43 7.65
N ALA A 72 -18.66 -25.28 7.39
CA ALA A 72 -17.70 -24.67 8.32
C ALA A 72 -18.36 -24.38 9.69
N TRP A 73 -19.57 -23.83 9.68
CA TRP A 73 -20.35 -23.55 10.88
C TRP A 73 -20.67 -24.80 11.69
N GLN A 74 -21.16 -25.86 11.05
CA GLN A 74 -21.46 -27.12 11.73
C GLN A 74 -20.22 -27.69 12.42
N LYS A 75 -19.08 -27.69 11.72
CA LYS A 75 -17.80 -28.18 12.28
C LYS A 75 -17.33 -27.32 13.45
N ALA A 76 -17.36 -26.00 13.31
CA ALA A 76 -16.92 -25.07 14.36
C ALA A 76 -17.78 -25.20 15.62
N ALA A 77 -19.09 -25.34 15.46
CA ALA A 77 -20.02 -25.58 16.57
C ALA A 77 -19.75 -26.92 17.26
N ALA A 78 -19.53 -28.00 16.49
CA ALA A 78 -19.21 -29.32 17.03
C ALA A 78 -17.88 -29.34 17.79
N GLU A 79 -16.89 -28.55 17.34
CA GLU A 79 -15.58 -28.44 17.99
C GLU A 79 -15.50 -27.37 19.09
N GLY A 80 -16.55 -26.55 19.25
CA GLY A 80 -16.56 -25.42 20.19
C GLY A 80 -15.50 -24.35 19.85
N LYS A 81 -15.15 -24.17 18.57
CA LYS A 81 -14.12 -23.23 18.11
C LYS A 81 -14.73 -22.06 17.35
N PRO A 82 -14.11 -20.85 17.42
CA PRO A 82 -14.54 -19.72 16.60
C PRO A 82 -14.19 -19.95 15.12
N LEU A 83 -14.93 -19.29 14.23
CA LEU A 83 -14.64 -19.25 12.79
C LEU A 83 -13.74 -18.08 12.44
N PHE A 84 -12.75 -18.34 11.58
CA PHE A 84 -11.99 -17.32 10.88
C PHE A 84 -12.45 -17.27 9.42
N ILE A 85 -12.99 -16.14 8.99
CA ILE A 85 -13.50 -15.94 7.63
C ILE A 85 -12.52 -15.02 6.89
N TYR A 86 -11.99 -15.50 5.79
CA TYR A 86 -11.17 -14.72 4.87
C TYR A 86 -11.95 -14.47 3.59
N SER A 87 -12.18 -13.21 3.27
CA SER A 87 -12.78 -12.78 2.00
C SER A 87 -11.80 -11.84 1.31
N SER A 88 -11.35 -12.24 0.12
CA SER A 88 -10.47 -11.45 -0.74
C SER A 88 -11.16 -11.29 -2.09
N GLY A 89 -11.38 -10.04 -2.48
CA GLY A 89 -12.18 -9.69 -3.65
C GLY A 89 -13.18 -8.59 -3.31
N GLY A 90 -12.78 -7.33 -3.52
CA GLY A 90 -13.73 -6.22 -3.71
C GLY A 90 -14.37 -6.22 -5.10
N ALA A 91 -14.21 -7.28 -5.89
CA ALA A 91 -14.80 -7.43 -7.21
C ALA A 91 -16.00 -8.36 -7.08
N THR A 92 -17.19 -7.80 -7.34
CA THR A 92 -18.44 -8.46 -7.76
C THR A 92 -18.39 -9.98 -7.69
N GLY A 93 -19.18 -10.54 -6.77
CA GLY A 93 -19.19 -11.97 -6.50
C GLY A 93 -19.29 -12.79 -7.78
N ILE A 94 -18.51 -13.86 -7.84
CA ILE A 94 -18.88 -15.02 -8.65
C ILE A 94 -20.25 -15.46 -8.10
N GLY A 95 -21.32 -15.10 -8.79
CA GLY A 95 -22.70 -15.31 -8.34
C GLY A 95 -23.67 -14.15 -8.52
N ASP A 96 -23.34 -13.10 -9.29
CA ASP A 96 -24.39 -12.21 -9.83
C ASP A 96 -25.24 -13.00 -10.85
N CYS A 97 -26.39 -13.49 -10.37
CA CYS A 97 -27.57 -13.83 -11.16
C CYS A 97 -28.59 -12.69 -11.01
#